data_AF-A0A2K3L204-F1
#
_entry.id   AF-A0A2K3L204-F1
#
_cell.length_a   1.000
_cell.length_b   1.000
_cell.length_c   1.000
_cell.angle_alpha   90.00
_cell.angle_beta   90.00
_cell.angle_gamma   90.00
#
_symmetry.space_group_name_H-M   'P 1'
#
loop_
_entity.id
_entity.type
_entity.pdbx_description
1 polymer ?
#
loop_
_entity_poly.entity_id
_entity_poly.type
_entity_poly.pdbx_seq_one_letter_code
_entity_poly.pdbx_strand_id
1 'polypeptide(L)'
;MAGHPALIGRHRPFPVTHQAAERWLHHMQQALDTTPDIDDDSKIKMMKFFRHTAYFLVAGDELKNPTQQIPCKHAAGKDSS
;
A
#
# COMPACT_ATOMS: atom_id res chain seq x y z
N MET A 1 -16.15 1.01 -15.04
CA MET A 1 -15.89 -0.44 -14.90
C MET A 1 -14.52 -0.61 -14.26
N ALA A 2 -14.42 -1.38 -13.17
CA ALA A 2 -13.13 -1.55 -12.48
C ALA A 2 -12.19 -2.42 -13.34
N GLY A 3 -11.26 -1.79 -14.07
CA GLY A 3 -10.14 -2.46 -14.72
C GLY A 3 -9.13 -3.03 -13.72
N HIS A 4 -7.99 -3.53 -14.23
CA HIS A 4 -6.93 -4.23 -13.47
C HIS A 4 -6.73 -3.64 -12.05
N PRO A 5 -6.70 -4.45 -10.98
CA PRO A 5 -6.80 -3.97 -9.60
C PRO A 5 -5.75 -2.92 -9.19
N ALA A 6 -4.58 -2.92 -9.85
CA ALA A 6 -3.51 -1.92 -9.73
C ALA A 6 -3.32 -1.38 -8.29
N LEU A 7 -3.33 -2.27 -7.30
CA LEU A 7 -3.48 -1.90 -5.88
C LEU A 7 -2.34 -0.99 -5.41
N ILE A 8 -1.09 -1.28 -5.79
CA ILE A 8 0.07 -0.41 -5.52
C ILE A 8 -0.08 0.94 -6.25
N GLY A 9 -0.56 0.92 -7.50
CA GLY A 9 -0.80 2.13 -8.30
C GLY A 9 -1.82 3.08 -7.66
N ARG A 10 -2.86 2.53 -7.04
CA ARG A 10 -3.94 3.28 -6.39
C ARG A 10 -3.61 3.71 -4.96
N HIS A 11 -2.77 2.94 -4.26
CA HIS A 11 -2.26 3.34 -2.94
C HIS A 11 -1.06 4.29 -3.02
N ARG A 12 -0.55 4.58 -4.23
CA ARG A 12 0.57 5.51 -4.41
C ARG A 12 0.45 6.87 -3.72
N PRO A 13 -0.72 7.52 -3.65
CA PRO A 13 -0.85 8.86 -3.06
C PRO A 13 -0.81 8.87 -1.53
N PHE A 14 -0.94 7.71 -0.89
CA PHE A 14 -1.06 7.60 0.56
C PHE A 14 0.22 6.97 1.14
N PRO A 15 0.74 7.50 2.26
CA PRO A 15 1.88 6.89 2.93
C PRO A 15 1.44 5.57 3.57
N VAL A 16 1.76 4.44 2.93
CA VAL A 16 1.44 3.10 3.44
C VAL A 16 2.63 2.60 4.26
N THR A 17 2.79 3.18 5.44
CA THR A 17 3.85 2.78 6.37
C THR A 17 3.51 1.48 7.10
N HIS A 18 4.51 0.85 7.72
CA HIS A 18 4.31 -0.30 8.61
C HIS A 18 3.23 -0.04 9.68
N GLN A 19 3.23 1.15 10.30
CA GLN A 19 2.23 1.55 11.28
C GLN A 19 0.81 1.67 10.68
N ALA A 20 0.70 2.19 9.45
CA ALA A 20 -0.58 2.29 8.76
C ALA A 20 -1.15 0.89 8.44
N ALA A 21 -0.28 -0.05 8.02
CA ALA A 21 -0.65 -1.44 7.80
C ALA A 21 -1.16 -2.12 9.08
N GLU A 22 -0.46 -1.95 10.20
CA GLU A 22 -0.88 -2.49 11.50
C GLU A 22 -2.23 -1.93 11.95
N ARG A 23 -2.44 -0.62 11.79
CA ARG A 23 -3.71 0.02 12.15
C ARG A 23 -4.86 -0.45 11.28
N TRP A 24 -4.60 -0.68 9.99
CA TRP A 24 -5.59 -1.26 9.09
C TRP A 24 -5.94 -2.71 9.48
N LEU A 25 -4.95 -3.53 9.81
CA LEU A 25 -5.16 -4.91 10.27
C LEU A 25 -5.95 -4.97 11.59
N HIS A 26 -5.71 -4.05 12.51
CA HIS A 26 -6.49 -3.94 13.74
C HIS A 26 -7.99 -3.73 13.44
N HIS A 27 -8.32 -2.83 12.51
CA HIS A 27 -9.70 -2.60 12.09
C HIS A 27 -10.30 -3.80 11.35
N MET A 28 -9.52 -4.50 10.51
CA MET A 28 -9.98 -5.73 9.85
C MET A 28 -10.26 -6.86 10.85
N GLN A 29 -9.46 -6.99 11.90
CA GLN A 29 -9.70 -7.97 12.97
C GLN A 29 -11.01 -7.65 13.69
N GLN A 30 -11.22 -6.40 14.09
CA GLN A 30 -12.47 -5.97 14.74
C GLN A 30 -13.69 -6.20 13.85
N ALA A 31 -13.58 -5.96 12.53
CA ALA A 31 -14.66 -6.21 11.58
C ALA A 31 -15.00 -7.71 11.48
N LEU A 32 -13.99 -8.58 11.44
CA LEU A 32 -14.20 -10.03 11.43
C LEU A 32 -14.81 -10.53 12.74
N ASP A 33 -14.36 -10.02 13.88
CA ASP A 33 -14.85 -10.43 15.20
C ASP A 33 -16.32 -10.04 15.40
N THR A 34 -16.75 -8.91 14.82
CA THR A 34 -18.13 -8.42 14.90
C THR A 34 -19.07 -8.97 13.82
N THR A 35 -18.56 -9.75 12.86
CA THR A 35 -19.38 -10.37 11.81
C THR A 35 -19.77 -11.80 12.22
N PRO A 36 -21.04 -12.05 12.60
CA PRO A 36 -21.47 -13.33 13.15
C PRO A 36 -21.52 -14.46 12.11
N ASP A 37 -21.66 -14.12 10.81
CA ASP A 37 -21.84 -15.10 9.73
C ASP A 37 -20.53 -15.68 9.19
N ILE A 38 -19.38 -15.28 9.74
CA ILE A 38 -18.07 -15.78 9.35
C ILE A 38 -17.59 -16.76 10.44
N ASP A 39 -17.28 -17.99 10.05
CA ASP A 39 -16.69 -18.98 10.96
C ASP A 39 -15.21 -18.69 11.28
N ASP A 40 -14.71 -19.25 12.38
CA ASP A 40 -13.36 -18.97 12.85
C ASP A 40 -12.25 -19.41 11.88
N ASP A 41 -12.43 -20.50 11.14
CA ASP A 41 -11.44 -20.97 10.14
C ASP A 41 -11.38 -20.01 8.95
N SER A 42 -12.54 -19.51 8.51
CA SER A 42 -12.65 -18.45 7.51
C SER A 42 -12.02 -17.14 7.99
N LYS A 43 -12.25 -16.72 9.25
CA LYS A 43 -11.60 -15.53 9.83
C LYS A 43 -10.07 -15.66 9.80
N ILE A 44 -9.53 -16.83 10.17
CA ILE A 44 -8.08 -17.08 10.13
C ILE A 44 -7.52 -16.96 8.71
N LYS A 45 -8.21 -17.55 7.71
CA LYS A 45 -7.78 -17.47 6.30
C LYS A 45 -7.84 -16.04 5.78
N MET A 46 -8.90 -15.30 6.08
CA MET A 46 -9.06 -13.89 5.70
C MET A 46 -7.99 -13.03 6.35
N MET A 47 -7.71 -13.21 7.63
CA MET A 47 -6.66 -12.43 8.32
C MET A 47 -5.27 -12.71 7.76
N LYS A 48 -4.96 -13.95 7.37
CA LYS A 48 -3.72 -14.29 6.66
C LYS A 48 -3.61 -13.54 5.33
N PHE A 49 -4.69 -13.50 4.56
CA PHE A 49 -4.74 -12.79 3.28
C PHE A 49 -4.59 -11.27 3.46
N PHE A 50 -5.29 -10.68 4.42
CA PHE A 50 -5.21 -9.25 4.75
C PHE A 50 -3.81 -8.87 5.20
N ARG A 51 -3.20 -9.67 6.09
CA ARG A 51 -1.83 -9.46 6.56
C ARG A 51 -0.84 -9.44 5.40
N HIS A 52 -0.89 -10.45 4.53
CA HIS A 52 -0.02 -10.49 3.35
C HIS A 52 -0.21 -9.27 2.45
N THR A 53 -1.45 -8.90 2.16
CA THR A 53 -1.78 -7.74 1.31
C THR A 53 -1.30 -6.43 1.91
N ALA A 54 -1.48 -6.23 3.22
CA ALA A 54 -1.07 -5.01 3.90
C ALA A 54 0.46 -4.80 3.80
N TYR A 55 1.25 -5.83 4.08
CA TYR A 55 2.71 -5.73 3.96
C TYR A 55 3.18 -5.68 2.49
N PHE A 56 2.46 -6.31 1.56
CA PHE A 56 2.74 -6.15 0.13
C PHE A 56 2.60 -4.70 -0.34
N LEU A 57 1.61 -3.97 0.19
CA LEU A 57 1.44 -2.54 -0.09
C LEU A 57 2.56 -1.69 0.54
N VAL A 58 3.00 -2.02 1.76
CA VAL A 58 4.15 -1.35 2.41
C VAL A 58 5.41 -1.54 1.58
N ALA A 59 5.73 -2.76 1.18
CA ALA A 59 6.87 -3.05 0.32
C ALA A 59 6.76 -2.31 -1.03
N GLY A 60 5.56 -2.22 -1.61
CA GLY A 60 5.31 -1.44 -2.81
C GLY A 60 5.52 0.07 -2.64
N ASP A 61 5.28 0.61 -1.45
CA ASP A 61 5.54 2.01 -1.12
C ASP A 61 7.03 2.27 -0.85
N GLU A 62 7.72 1.36 -0.16
CA GLU A 62 9.17 1.39 0.03
C GLU A 62 9.92 1.33 -1.30
N LEU A 63 9.46 0.48 -2.24
CA LEU A 63 10.02 0.38 -3.59
C LEU A 63 9.71 1.60 -4.49
N LYS A 64 8.74 2.45 -4.13
CA LYS A 64 8.57 3.76 -4.77
C LYS A 64 9.55 4.81 -4.25
N ASN A 65 10.10 4.60 -3.07
CA ASN A 65 10.98 5.53 -2.38
C ASN A 65 12.48 5.55 -2.79
N PRO A 66 13.00 4.83 -3.82
CA PRO A 66 14.34 5.09 -4.34
C PRO A 66 14.44 6.28 -5.31
N THR A 67 13.32 6.82 -5.82
CA THR A 67 13.34 7.75 -6.96
C THR A 67 12.94 9.19 -6.62
N GLN A 68 12.83 9.56 -5.33
CA GLN A 68 12.27 10.86 -4.95
C GLN A 68 13.25 11.97 -4.61
N GLN A 69 14.57 11.83 -4.81
CA GLN A 69 15.48 12.98 -4.75
C GLN A 69 16.67 12.85 -5.71
N ILE A 70 16.45 13.08 -7.00
CA ILE A 70 17.49 13.68 -7.85
C ILE A 70 16.92 15.04 -8.26
N PRO A 71 17.39 16.17 -7.69
CA PRO A 71 17.04 17.45 -8.26
C PRO A 71 17.65 17.47 -9.66
N CYS A 72 16.82 17.55 -10.69
CA CYS A 72 17.27 17.81 -12.05
C CYS A 72 17.93 19.20 -12.08
N LYS A 73 19.20 19.28 -11.69
CA LYS A 73 20.14 20.26 -12.24
C LYS A 73 20.23 19.97 -13.74
N HIS A 74 20.33 21.02 -14.55
CA HIS A 74 20.33 21.07 -16.01
C HIS A 74 18.98 21.39 -16.66
N ALA A 75 18.52 22.63 -16.47
CA ALA A 75 17.91 23.38 -17.57
C ALA A 75 19.04 24.19 -18.24
N ALA A 76 19.57 23.59 -19.31
CA ALA A 76 20.27 24.16 -20.45
C ALA A 76 21.06 25.48 -20.28
N GLY A 77 22.38 25.34 -20.36
CA GLY A 77 23.14 26.32 -21.13
C GLY A 77 22.70 26.25 -22.59
N LYS A 78 22.47 27.42 -23.20
CA LYS A 78 22.67 27.61 -24.64
C LYS A 78 23.33 28.97 -24.81
N ASP A 79 24.60 28.87 -25.17
CA ASP A 79 25.54 29.91 -25.51
C ASP A 79 25.28 30.50 -26.91
N SER A 80 25.80 31.72 -27.08
CA SER A 80 26.47 32.23 -28.29
C SER A 80 25.73 33.15 -29.27
N SER A 81 26.36 34.32 -29.42
CA SER A 81 26.47 35.27 -30.55
C SER A 81 25.36 36.25 -30.85
#